data_AF-A0A2E3XN25-F1
#
_entry.id   AF-A0A2E3XN25-F1
#
_cell.length_a   1.000
_cell.length_b   1.000
_cell.length_c   1.000
_cell.angle_alpha   90.00
_cell.angle_beta   90.00
_cell.angle_gamma   90.00
#
_symmetry.space_group_name_H-M   'P 1'
#
loop_
_entity.id
_entity.type
_entity.pdbx_description
1 polymer ?
#
loop_
_entity_poly.entity_id
_entity_poly.type
_entity_poly.pdbx_seq_one_letter_code
_entity_poly.pdbx_strand_id
1 'polypeptide(L)'
;MSTETHEYHSHAKKYFLVFILLGVLTIAELFAAEGGFSYMFKAVSLTVLALGKALAVAYWYMHLDEEKGWLRFIAAIPIAAFIYGAVLILEILYR
;
A
#
# COMPACT_ATOMS: atom_id res chain seq x y z
N MET A 1 -2.95 35.75 27.74
CA MET A 1 -2.28 34.47 27.42
C MET A 1 -3.35 33.40 27.47
N SER A 2 -4.05 33.19 26.35
CA SER A 2 -5.13 32.23 26.21
C SER A 2 -4.55 30.84 25.99
N THR A 3 -4.76 29.95 26.94
CA THR A 3 -4.46 28.51 26.84
C THR A 3 -5.40 27.88 25.82
N GLU A 4 -4.92 27.75 24.59
CA GLU A 4 -5.56 26.91 23.57
C GLU A 4 -5.25 25.45 23.90
N THR A 5 -6.23 24.77 24.50
CA THR A 5 -6.19 23.32 24.67
C THR A 5 -6.41 22.68 23.30
N HIS A 6 -5.33 22.42 22.57
CA HIS A 6 -5.37 21.57 21.39
C HIS A 6 -5.83 20.16 21.80
N GLU A 7 -7.10 19.83 21.55
CA GLU A 7 -7.58 18.46 21.65
C GLU A 7 -6.81 17.59 20.65
N TYR A 8 -5.85 16.83 21.16
CA TYR A 8 -5.10 15.85 20.38
C TYR A 8 -6.03 14.67 20.08
N HIS A 9 -6.76 14.74 18.96
CA HIS A 9 -7.49 13.58 18.44
C HIS A 9 -6.49 12.47 18.16
N SER A 10 -6.39 11.51 19.07
CA SER A 10 -5.43 10.42 18.98
C SER A 10 -5.83 9.45 17.87
N HIS A 11 -5.29 9.63 16.67
CA HIS A 11 -5.37 8.67 15.56
C HIS A 11 -4.54 7.40 15.83
N ALA A 12 -3.89 7.28 17.00
CA ALA A 12 -3.05 6.14 17.38
C ALA A 12 -3.79 4.81 17.28
N LYS A 13 -5.09 4.76 17.60
CA LYS A 13 -5.90 3.54 17.45
C LYS A 13 -6.04 3.11 15.98
N LYS A 14 -6.25 4.05 15.06
CA LYS A 14 -6.34 3.75 13.61
C LYS A 14 -5.01 3.21 13.10
N TYR A 15 -3.90 3.87 13.44
CA TYR A 15 -2.55 3.42 13.04
C TYR A 15 -2.19 2.04 13.60
N PHE A 16 -2.54 1.78 14.86
CA PHE A 16 -2.29 0.49 15.48
C PHE A 16 -3.09 -0.64 14.80
N LEU A 17 -4.34 -0.38 14.41
CA LEU A 17 -5.14 -1.35 13.67
C LEU A 17 -4.57 -1.64 12.28
N VAL A 18 -4.10 -0.61 11.56
CA VAL A 18 -3.42 -0.78 10.27
C VAL A 18 -2.12 -1.56 10.44
N PHE A 19 -1.35 -1.29 11.50
CA PHE A 19 -0.13 -2.02 11.79
C PHE A 19 -0.39 -3.52 11.98
N ILE A 20 -1.42 -3.89 12.74
CA ILE A 20 -1.82 -5.29 12.91
C ILE A 20 -2.27 -5.90 11.58
N LEU A 21 -3.10 -5.19 10.79
CA LEU A 21 -3.55 -5.64 9.48
C LEU A 21 -2.37 -5.92 8.53
N LEU A 22 -1.42 -4.98 8.44
CA LEU A 22 -0.22 -5.14 7.63
C LEU A 22 0.66 -6.28 8.14
N GLY A 23 0.81 -6.43 9.46
CA GLY A 23 1.53 -7.54 10.08
C GLY A 23 0.96 -8.90 9.69
N VAL A 24 -0.38 -9.05 9.78
CA VAL A 24 -1.06 -10.28 9.35
C VAL A 24 -0.86 -10.53 7.86
N LEU A 25 -0.98 -9.50 7.02
CA LEU A 25 -0.78 -9.63 5.57
C LEU A 25 0.66 -9.98 5.20
N THR A 26 1.65 -9.59 6.01
CA THR A 26 3.07 -9.95 5.84
C THR A 26 3.33 -11.39 6.27
N ILE A 27 2.73 -11.84 7.37
CA ILE A 27 2.82 -13.25 7.79
C ILE A 27 2.19 -14.16 6.71
N ALA A 28 1.02 -13.80 6.19
CA ALA A 28 0.39 -14.51 5.09
C ALA A 28 1.26 -14.55 3.82
N GLU A 29 1.97 -13.45 3.53
CA GLU A 29 2.94 -13.39 2.43
C GLU A 29 4.11 -14.32 2.64
N LEU A 30 4.65 -14.42 3.85
CA LEU A 30 5.75 -15.33 4.16
C LEU A 30 5.35 -16.80 3.92
N PHE A 31 4.14 -17.18 4.35
CA PHE A 31 3.61 -18.53 4.08
C PHE A 31 3.39 -18.78 2.58
N ALA A 32 2.89 -17.79 1.85
CA ALA A 32 2.73 -17.91 0.40
C ALA A 32 4.08 -17.96 -0.33
N ALA A 33 5.12 -17.31 0.21
CA ALA A 33 6.46 -17.28 -0.36
C ALA A 33 7.23 -18.59 -0.10
N GLU A 34 7.15 -19.13 1.10
CA GLU A 34 7.88 -20.36 1.48
C GLU A 34 7.12 -21.64 1.12
N GLY A 35 5.82 -21.54 0.86
CA GLY A 35 5.03 -22.68 0.38
C GLY A 35 5.57 -23.24 -0.94
N GLY A 36 5.54 -24.58 -1.06
CA GLY A 36 5.96 -25.31 -2.27
C GLY A 36 4.99 -25.19 -3.44
N PHE A 37 4.49 -23.99 -3.73
CA PHE A 37 3.56 -23.72 -4.82
C PHE A 37 4.29 -23.53 -6.15
N SER A 38 3.56 -23.65 -7.26
CA SER A 38 4.08 -23.35 -8.59
C SER A 38 4.48 -21.88 -8.72
N TYR A 39 5.48 -21.59 -9.56
CA TYR A 39 6.02 -20.24 -9.74
C TYR A 39 4.95 -19.19 -10.04
N MET A 40 4.02 -19.51 -10.96
CA MET A 40 2.94 -18.59 -11.32
C MET A 40 2.00 -18.31 -10.16
N PHE A 41 1.63 -19.35 -9.39
CA PHE A 41 0.74 -19.17 -8.25
C PHE A 41 1.40 -18.31 -7.17
N LYS A 42 2.69 -18.53 -6.91
CA LYS A 42 3.50 -17.71 -6.00
C LYS A 42 3.62 -16.27 -6.49
N ALA A 43 3.91 -16.05 -7.77
CA ALA A 43 4.03 -14.70 -8.32
C ALA A 43 2.72 -13.91 -8.20
N VAL A 44 1.59 -14.54 -8.53
CA VAL A 44 0.27 -13.90 -8.44
C VAL A 44 -0.12 -13.63 -6.99
N SER A 45 0.04 -14.59 -6.08
CA SER A 45 -0.34 -14.43 -4.67
C SER A 45 0.47 -13.34 -3.98
N LEU A 46 1.79 -13.30 -4.20
CA LEU A 46 2.66 -12.25 -3.66
C LEU A 46 2.31 -10.88 -4.23
N THR A 47 2.01 -10.78 -5.53
CA THR A 47 1.61 -9.52 -6.15
C THR A 47 0.30 -8.99 -5.56
N VAL A 48 -0.71 -9.85 -5.40
CA VAL A 48 -2.00 -9.46 -4.80
C VAL A 48 -1.83 -9.04 -3.34
N LEU A 49 -1.02 -9.77 -2.57
CA LEU A 49 -0.71 -9.43 -1.18
C LEU A 49 0.05 -8.12 -1.05
N ALA A 50 0.97 -7.81 -1.97
CA ALA A 50 1.68 -6.54 -2.00
C ALA A 50 0.75 -5.37 -2.37
N LEU A 51 -0.13 -5.54 -3.36
CA LEU A 51 -1.13 -4.54 -3.74
C LEU A 51 -2.11 -4.27 -2.58
N GLY A 52 -2.56 -5.32 -1.88
CA GLY A 52 -3.41 -5.17 -0.70
C GLY A 52 -2.76 -4.30 0.39
N LYS A 53 -1.46 -4.50 0.67
CA LYS A 53 -0.72 -3.66 1.62
C LYS A 53 -0.62 -2.21 1.13
N ALA A 54 -0.26 -2.01 -0.14
CA ALA A 54 -0.14 -0.68 -0.72
C ALA A 54 -1.46 0.10 -0.63
N LEU A 55 -2.60 -0.56 -0.90
CA LEU A 55 -3.93 0.04 -0.76
C LEU A 55 -4.31 0.30 0.70
N ALA A 56 -4.00 -0.61 1.62
CA ALA A 56 -4.25 -0.41 3.05
C ALA A 56 -3.46 0.79 3.60
N VAL A 57 -2.19 0.93 3.20
CA VAL A 57 -1.35 2.10 3.52
C VAL A 57 -1.92 3.36 2.88
N ALA A 58 -2.26 3.34 1.58
CA ALA A 58 -2.83 4.50 0.92
C ALA A 58 -4.13 4.96 1.60
N TYR A 59 -5.07 4.05 1.86
CA TYR A 59 -6.36 4.42 2.43
C TYR A 59 -6.27 4.92 3.88
N TRP A 60 -5.55 4.21 4.76
CA TRP A 60 -5.56 4.51 6.20
C TRP A 60 -4.33 5.24 6.72
N TYR A 61 -3.14 5.04 6.14
CA TYR A 61 -1.92 5.70 6.61
C TYR A 61 -1.79 7.10 6.01
N MET A 62 -2.04 7.25 4.70
CA MET A 62 -1.98 8.54 4.03
C MET A 62 -3.22 9.42 4.24
N HIS A 63 -4.21 9.01 5.05
CA HIS A 63 -5.44 9.77 5.34
C HIS A 63 -6.10 10.37 4.08
N LEU A 64 -6.02 9.64 2.96
CA LEU A 64 -6.55 10.02 1.64
C LEU A 64 -8.05 10.35 1.63
N ASP A 65 -8.76 9.95 2.67
CA ASP A 65 -10.18 10.20 2.92
C ASP A 65 -10.45 11.60 3.51
N GLU A 66 -9.50 12.19 4.24
CA GLU A 66 -9.66 13.48 4.95
C GLU A 66 -9.00 14.67 4.20
N GLU A 67 -8.22 14.42 3.13
CA GLU A 67 -7.44 15.46 2.43
C GLU A 67 -8.06 15.97 1.10
N LYS A 68 -7.72 17.22 0.74
CA LYS A 68 -8.14 17.86 -0.52
C LYS A 68 -7.71 17.01 -1.73
N GLY A 69 -8.59 16.88 -2.72
CA GLY A 69 -8.39 16.02 -3.91
C GLY A 69 -7.08 16.19 -4.69
N TRP A 70 -6.36 17.31 -4.53
CA TRP A 70 -5.03 17.49 -5.12
C TRP A 70 -3.95 16.61 -4.45
N LEU A 71 -3.97 16.42 -3.12
CA LEU A 71 -3.04 15.51 -2.44
C LEU A 71 -3.33 14.05 -2.81
N ARG A 72 -4.60 13.72 -3.06
CA ARG A 72 -5.02 12.42 -3.56
C ARG A 72 -4.43 12.09 -4.94
N PHE A 73 -4.22 13.10 -5.78
CA PHE A 73 -3.57 12.93 -7.08
C PHE A 73 -2.07 12.65 -6.93
N ILE A 74 -1.37 13.35 -6.03
CA ILE A 74 0.06 13.10 -5.76
C ILE A 74 0.27 11.67 -5.24
N ALA A 75 -0.61 11.18 -4.37
CA ALA A 75 -0.54 9.82 -3.86
C ALA A 75 -0.65 8.74 -4.97
N ALA A 76 -1.19 9.08 -6.13
CA ALA A 76 -1.29 8.20 -7.30
C ALA A 76 -0.05 8.19 -8.21
N ILE A 77 0.95 9.05 -7.97
CA ILE A 77 2.20 9.12 -8.76
C ILE A 77 2.91 7.75 -8.91
N PRO A 78 2.96 6.86 -7.90
CA PRO A 78 3.57 5.53 -8.05
C PRO A 78 2.96 4.70 -9.18
N ILE A 79 1.70 4.94 -9.54
CA ILE A 79 1.03 4.27 -10.67
C ILE A 79 1.67 4.70 -12.00
N ALA A 80 2.06 5.97 -12.15
CA ALA A 80 2.73 6.44 -13.36
C ALA A 80 4.10 5.76 -13.55
N ALA A 81 4.85 5.55 -12.45
CA ALA A 81 6.10 4.80 -12.48
C ALA A 81 5.87 3.33 -12.89
N PHE A 82 4.80 2.70 -12.39
CA PHE A 82 4.41 1.35 -12.78
C PHE A 82 4.08 1.24 -14.28
N ILE A 83 3.26 2.17 -14.80
CA ILE A 83 2.90 2.20 -16.22
C ILE A 83 4.16 2.37 -17.08
N TYR A 84 5.04 3.31 -16.72
CA TYR A 84 6.29 3.54 -17.43
C TYR A 84 7.18 2.28 -17.45
N GLY A 85 7.34 1.62 -16.30
CA GLY A 85 8.09 0.37 -16.21
C GLY A 85 7.48 -0.74 -17.07
N ALA A 86 6.16 -0.89 -17.07
CA ALA A 86 5.46 -1.87 -17.90
C ALA A 86 5.67 -1.61 -19.40
N VAL A 87 5.60 -0.36 -19.84
CA VAL A 87 5.85 0.03 -21.24
C VAL A 87 7.29 -0.29 -21.64
N LEU A 88 8.28 0.03 -20.81
CA LEU A 88 9.68 -0.30 -21.10
C LEU A 88 9.91 -1.81 -21.21
N ILE A 89 9.32 -2.60 -20.32
CA ILE A 89 9.43 -4.07 -20.38
C ILE A 89 8.81 -4.60 -21.69
N LEU A 90 7.65 -4.07 -22.10
CA LEU A 90 7.00 -4.43 -23.35
C LEU A 90 7.85 -4.02 -24.56
N GLU A 91 8.43 -2.82 -24.54
CA GLU A 91 9.35 -2.35 -25.59
C GLU A 91 10.55 -3.29 -25.73
N ILE A 92 11.19 -3.67 -24.62
CA ILE A 92 12.31 -4.62 -24.62
C ILE A 92 11.90 -5.99 -25.16
N LEU A 93 10.69 -6.46 -24.85
CA LEU A 93 10.20 -7.78 -25.28
C LEU A 93 9.83 -7.83 -26.77
N TYR A 94 9.34 -6.73 -27.34
CA TYR A 94 8.91 -6.64 -28.75
C TYR A 94 10.00 -6.14 -29.70
N ARG A 95 11.17 -5.76 -29.18
CA ARG A 95 12.34 -5.34 -29.95
C ARG A 95 13.15 -6.53 -30.45
#